data_AF-D8TR05-F1
#
_entry.id   AF-D8TR05-F1
#
_cell.length_a   1.000
_cell.length_b   1.000
_cell.length_c   1.000
_cell.angle_alpha   90.00
_cell.angle_beta   90.00
_cell.angle_gamma   90.00
#
_symmetry.space_group_name_H-M   'P 1'
#
loop_
_entity.id
_entity.type
_entity.pdbx_description
1 polymer ?
#
loop_
_entity_poly.entity_id
_entity_poly.type
_entity_poly.pdbx_seq_one_letter_code
_entity_poly.pdbx_strand_id
1 'polypeptide(L)'
;MPDNNAWEEERRARLRALFVETAKGFIGVPYARKHHDQHHCTCEGCSTSGRQLYHSPMFLDCCGLVRRVARALHPELGFRLGPGNQAYQYDTLPIRLANAAQLKPGDLVFYSGTYYDPGSRRHAFDMTHVEIFVGGHSGEATIGSRERYKWVMQYDSYRFKSQRWKLHSYHFCSIDSWLDGLCVPQHPELWRPRRRSKQQQDQQGSAEARERRGGSAAGGRL
;
A
#
# COMPACT_ATOMS: atom_id res chain seq x y z
N MET A 1 -3.56 -8.70 41.41
CA MET A 1 -3.82 -8.20 40.04
C MET A 1 -2.66 -8.67 39.19
N PRO A 2 -2.86 -9.51 38.16
CA PRO A 2 -1.79 -9.82 37.23
C PRO A 2 -1.24 -8.51 36.64
N ASP A 3 0.07 -8.49 36.41
CA ASP A 3 0.81 -7.31 35.97
C ASP A 3 0.27 -6.86 34.60
N ASN A 4 -0.36 -5.68 34.55
CA ASN A 4 -1.07 -5.17 33.38
C ASN A 4 -0.15 -5.05 32.15
N ASN A 5 1.17 -4.97 32.38
CA ASN A 5 2.17 -4.90 31.33
C ASN A 5 2.38 -6.25 30.61
N ALA A 6 2.35 -7.37 31.33
CA ALA A 6 2.57 -8.69 30.74
C ALA A 6 1.47 -9.08 29.74
N TRP A 7 0.21 -8.75 30.06
CA TRP A 7 -0.92 -8.99 29.17
C TRP A 7 -0.84 -8.17 27.88
N GLU A 8 -0.43 -6.90 27.96
CA GLU A 8 -0.26 -6.05 26.77
C GLU A 8 0.87 -6.56 25.86
N GLU A 9 1.98 -7.01 26.43
CA GLU A 9 3.09 -7.60 25.68
C GLU A 9 2.65 -8.89 24.96
N GLU A 10 1.93 -9.78 25.64
CA GLU A 10 1.34 -10.98 25.03
C GLU A 10 0.34 -10.63 23.92
N ARG A 11 -0.53 -9.63 24.16
CA ARG A 11 -1.48 -9.14 23.16
C ARG A 11 -0.75 -8.63 21.91
N ARG A 12 0.28 -7.80 22.08
CA ARG A 12 1.09 -7.29 20.95
C ARG A 12 1.79 -8.43 20.20
N ALA A 13 2.40 -9.37 20.92
CA ALA A 13 3.06 -10.52 20.30
C ALA A 13 2.08 -11.34 19.46
N ARG A 14 0.87 -11.59 19.97
CA ARG A 14 -0.20 -12.28 19.23
C ARG A 14 -0.63 -11.54 17.98
N LEU A 15 -0.90 -10.23 18.09
CA LEU A 15 -1.32 -9.41 16.95
C LEU A 15 -0.23 -9.32 15.87
N ARG A 16 1.03 -9.22 16.30
CA ARG A 16 2.19 -9.25 15.42
C ARG A 16 2.30 -10.56 14.65
N ALA A 17 2.14 -11.69 15.33
CA ALA A 17 2.10 -13.00 14.69
C ALA A 17 0.95 -13.10 13.68
N LEU A 18 -0.26 -12.65 14.05
CA LEU A 18 -1.41 -12.61 13.15
C LEU A 18 -1.15 -11.72 11.92
N PHE A 19 -0.47 -10.59 12.07
CA PHE A 19 -0.10 -9.71 10.96
C PHE A 19 0.80 -10.43 9.94
N VAL A 20 1.80 -11.16 10.43
CA VAL A 20 2.71 -11.95 9.58
C VAL A 20 1.98 -13.11 8.91
N GLU A 21 1.19 -13.88 9.64
CA GLU A 21 0.42 -15.01 9.08
C GLU A 21 -0.59 -14.54 8.04
N THR A 22 -1.28 -13.44 8.31
CA THR A 22 -2.19 -12.80 7.34
C THR A 22 -1.43 -12.37 6.08
N ALA A 23 -0.22 -11.83 6.20
CA ALA A 23 0.61 -11.46 5.06
C ALA A 23 1.03 -12.68 4.22
N LYS A 24 1.39 -13.80 4.87
CA LYS A 24 1.71 -15.06 4.20
C LYS A 24 0.54 -15.60 3.36
N GLY A 25 -0.69 -15.41 3.84
CA GLY A 25 -1.92 -15.78 3.11
C GLY A 25 -2.11 -15.04 1.77
N PHE A 26 -1.37 -13.96 1.52
CA PHE A 26 -1.39 -13.24 0.24
C PHE A 26 -0.25 -13.62 -0.72
N ILE A 27 0.66 -14.54 -0.35
CA ILE A 27 1.69 -15.04 -1.26
C ILE A 27 1.01 -15.65 -2.50
N GLY A 28 1.52 -15.31 -3.69
CA GLY A 28 0.92 -15.70 -4.97
C GLY A 28 -0.08 -14.70 -5.55
N VAL A 29 -0.50 -13.68 -4.79
CA VAL A 29 -1.41 -12.64 -5.33
C VAL A 29 -0.66 -11.74 -6.33
N PRO A 30 -1.15 -11.56 -7.56
CA PRO A 30 -0.45 -10.79 -8.60
C PRO A 30 -0.24 -9.31 -8.29
N TYR A 31 0.80 -8.72 -8.87
CA TYR A 31 1.07 -7.28 -8.77
C TYR A 31 0.09 -6.46 -9.63
N ALA A 32 -0.54 -5.43 -9.08
CA ALA A 32 -1.42 -4.45 -9.76
C ALA A 32 -1.88 -4.75 -11.21
N ARG A 33 -3.20 -5.01 -11.37
CA ARG A 33 -3.86 -5.42 -12.62
C ARG A 33 -3.41 -4.72 -13.91
N LYS A 34 -3.10 -3.43 -13.89
CA LYS A 34 -2.67 -2.66 -15.08
C LYS A 34 -1.41 -3.18 -15.76
N HIS A 35 -0.64 -4.05 -15.10
CA HIS A 35 0.56 -4.68 -15.66
C HIS A 35 0.28 -6.06 -16.28
N HIS A 36 -0.97 -6.51 -16.23
CA HIS A 36 -1.46 -7.75 -16.78
C HIS A 36 -2.40 -7.42 -17.94
N ASP A 37 -2.21 -8.06 -19.09
CA ASP A 37 -2.97 -7.81 -20.31
C ASP A 37 -3.60 -9.13 -20.78
N GLN A 38 -4.87 -9.08 -21.18
CA GLN A 38 -5.64 -10.20 -21.70
C GLN A 38 -5.08 -10.75 -23.03
N HIS A 39 -4.09 -10.12 -23.67
CA HIS A 39 -3.53 -10.56 -24.96
C HIS A 39 -2.04 -10.92 -24.95
N HIS A 40 -1.30 -10.60 -23.88
CA HIS A 40 0.14 -10.89 -23.78
C HIS A 40 0.42 -12.31 -23.26
N CYS A 41 0.45 -13.30 -24.18
CA CYS A 41 1.06 -14.65 -24.04
C CYS A 41 0.30 -15.74 -23.25
N THR A 42 0.36 -16.99 -23.70
CA THR A 42 -0.42 -18.15 -23.19
C THR A 42 0.39 -19.19 -22.41
N CYS A 43 1.70 -19.03 -22.21
CA CYS A 43 2.50 -20.05 -21.53
C CYS A 43 2.49 -19.94 -19.99
N GLU A 44 2.45 -21.09 -19.32
CA GLU A 44 2.71 -21.23 -17.89
C GLU A 44 4.15 -20.84 -17.57
N GLY A 45 4.33 -20.00 -16.55
CA GLY A 45 5.66 -19.67 -16.01
C GLY A 45 6.47 -18.63 -16.80
N CYS A 46 5.85 -17.91 -17.74
CA CYS A 46 6.54 -16.83 -18.44
C CYS A 46 6.87 -15.66 -17.50
N SER A 47 8.16 -15.45 -17.23
CA SER A 47 8.67 -14.35 -16.41
C SER A 47 8.46 -12.95 -17.04
N THR A 48 7.94 -12.90 -18.26
CA THR A 48 7.81 -11.68 -19.08
C THR A 48 6.38 -11.32 -19.49
N SER A 49 5.35 -12.11 -19.16
CA SER A 49 4.00 -11.84 -19.69
C SER A 49 2.85 -12.15 -18.73
N GLY A 50 2.08 -11.11 -18.39
CA GLY A 50 1.08 -11.09 -17.30
C GLY A 50 -0.31 -11.65 -17.61
N ARG A 51 -0.57 -12.30 -18.75
CA ARG A 51 -1.94 -12.71 -19.16
C ARG A 51 -2.58 -13.77 -18.28
N GLN A 52 -1.83 -14.73 -17.75
CA GLN A 52 -2.37 -15.80 -16.89
C GLN A 52 -3.03 -15.24 -15.61
N LEU A 53 -2.58 -14.06 -15.17
CA LEU A 53 -3.02 -13.43 -13.94
C LEU A 53 -4.06 -12.34 -14.16
N TYR A 54 -4.43 -12.02 -15.41
CA TYR A 54 -5.36 -10.92 -15.71
C TYR A 54 -6.76 -11.12 -15.12
N HIS A 55 -7.21 -12.38 -15.06
CA HIS A 55 -8.49 -12.76 -14.49
C HIS A 55 -8.42 -13.07 -12.99
N SER A 56 -7.27 -12.85 -12.34
CA SER A 56 -7.15 -13.05 -10.90
C SER A 56 -8.15 -12.16 -10.14
N PRO A 57 -8.77 -12.68 -9.06
CA PRO A 57 -9.80 -11.94 -8.32
C PRO A 57 -9.21 -10.75 -7.54
N MET A 58 -7.91 -10.72 -7.33
CA MET A 58 -7.21 -9.73 -6.53
C MET A 58 -5.83 -9.42 -7.10
N PHE A 59 -5.42 -8.16 -6.94
CA PHE A 59 -4.08 -7.69 -7.25
C PHE A 59 -3.60 -6.79 -6.12
N LEU A 60 -2.34 -6.91 -5.74
CA LEU A 60 -1.75 -6.15 -4.64
C LEU A 60 -0.41 -5.56 -5.08
N ASP A 61 -0.34 -4.22 -5.14
CA ASP A 61 0.95 -3.53 -5.13
C ASP A 61 1.53 -3.51 -3.71
N CYS A 62 2.71 -2.90 -3.54
CA CYS A 62 3.44 -2.92 -2.26
C CYS A 62 2.63 -2.34 -1.09
N CYS A 63 2.07 -1.13 -1.24
CA CYS A 63 1.21 -0.54 -0.22
C CYS A 63 -0.17 -1.22 -0.16
N GLY A 64 -0.66 -1.77 -1.26
CA GLY A 64 -1.86 -2.60 -1.37
C GLY A 64 -1.81 -3.81 -0.46
N LEU A 65 -0.69 -4.54 -0.48
CA LEU A 65 -0.44 -5.68 0.39
C LEU A 65 -0.56 -5.29 1.87
N VAL A 66 0.25 -4.33 2.32
CA VAL A 66 0.24 -3.86 3.72
C VAL A 66 -1.16 -3.40 4.13
N ARG A 67 -1.84 -2.65 3.25
CA ARG A 67 -3.20 -2.16 3.50
C ARG A 67 -4.20 -3.30 3.62
N ARG A 68 -4.08 -4.32 2.78
CA ARG A 68 -4.98 -5.47 2.79
C ARG A 68 -4.79 -6.29 4.07
N VAL A 69 -3.55 -6.52 4.50
CA VAL A 69 -3.21 -7.19 5.76
C VAL A 69 -3.78 -6.42 6.95
N ALA A 70 -3.48 -5.13 7.08
CA ALA A 70 -3.98 -4.31 8.19
C ALA A 70 -5.52 -4.23 8.21
N ARG A 71 -6.18 -4.17 7.05
CA ARG A 71 -7.65 -4.16 6.97
C ARG A 71 -8.30 -5.50 7.27
N ALA A 72 -7.62 -6.61 7.01
CA ALA A 72 -8.11 -7.93 7.41
C ALA A 72 -8.12 -8.07 8.94
N LEU A 73 -7.17 -7.42 9.62
CA LEU A 73 -7.06 -7.37 11.08
C LEU A 73 -7.77 -6.16 11.71
N HIS A 74 -8.70 -5.53 11.00
CA HIS A 74 -9.43 -4.36 11.52
C HIS A 74 -10.13 -4.62 12.86
N PRO A 75 -10.87 -5.74 13.06
CA PRO A 75 -11.52 -6.03 14.34
C PRO A 75 -10.55 -6.09 15.52
N GLU A 76 -9.33 -6.57 15.29
CA GLU A 76 -8.32 -6.79 16.32
C GLU A 76 -7.44 -5.56 16.56
N LEU A 77 -7.15 -4.80 15.50
CA LEU A 77 -6.36 -3.57 15.56
C LEU A 77 -7.18 -2.37 16.02
N GLY A 78 -8.51 -2.40 15.92
CA GLY A 78 -9.38 -1.29 16.37
C GLY A 78 -9.33 -0.04 15.47
N PHE A 79 -8.66 -0.11 14.31
CA PHE A 79 -8.65 0.95 13.31
C PHE A 79 -8.67 0.39 11.89
N ARG A 80 -9.07 1.24 10.93
CA ARG A 80 -9.03 0.92 9.50
C ARG A 80 -7.99 1.77 8.78
N LEU A 81 -6.95 1.13 8.25
CA LEU A 81 -5.93 1.84 7.47
C LEU A 81 -6.55 2.49 6.21
N GLY A 82 -6.31 3.79 6.05
CA GLY A 82 -6.85 4.63 4.97
C GLY A 82 -6.40 4.23 3.56
N PRO A 83 -6.99 4.83 2.51
CA PRO A 83 -6.67 4.52 1.11
C PRO A 83 -5.35 5.13 0.61
N GLY A 84 -4.59 5.83 1.45
CA GLY A 84 -3.31 6.46 1.08
C GLY A 84 -2.23 5.46 0.67
N ASN A 85 -1.18 5.94 0.02
CA ASN A 85 -0.07 5.14 -0.53
C ASN A 85 0.97 4.73 0.55
N GLN A 86 2.12 4.19 0.14
CA GLN A 86 3.22 3.83 1.05
C GLN A 86 3.71 5.01 1.90
N ALA A 87 3.69 6.24 1.39
CA ALA A 87 4.09 7.41 2.18
C ALA A 87 3.09 7.70 3.31
N TYR A 88 1.80 7.48 3.09
CA TYR A 88 0.79 7.58 4.14
C TYR A 88 0.98 6.50 5.21
N GLN A 89 1.27 5.26 4.81
CA GLN A 89 1.54 4.17 5.75
C GLN A 89 2.79 4.41 6.59
N TYR A 90 3.83 4.98 5.97
CA TYR A 90 5.02 5.41 6.68
C TYR A 90 4.70 6.48 7.73
N ASP A 91 3.86 7.44 7.37
CA ASP A 91 3.52 8.57 8.21
C ASP A 91 2.66 8.19 9.42
N THR A 92 1.87 7.11 9.33
CA THR A 92 1.04 6.59 10.44
C THR A 92 1.79 5.70 11.43
N LEU A 93 3.08 5.47 11.22
CA LEU A 93 3.96 4.75 12.13
C LEU A 93 4.94 5.77 12.68
N PRO A 94 4.95 6.12 13.98
CA PRO A 94 5.91 7.09 14.53
C PRO A 94 7.22 6.44 15.01
N ILE A 95 7.21 5.14 15.33
CA ILE A 95 8.36 4.46 15.91
C ILE A 95 9.37 4.11 14.81
N ARG A 96 10.49 4.84 14.79
CA ARG A 96 11.62 4.64 13.85
C ARG A 96 12.71 3.83 14.54
N LEU A 97 13.19 2.79 13.87
CA LEU A 97 14.30 1.97 14.33
C LEU A 97 15.59 2.41 13.65
N ALA A 98 16.70 2.39 14.38
CA ALA A 98 18.00 2.89 13.90
C ALA A 98 18.59 1.96 12.83
N ASN A 99 18.33 0.65 12.91
CA ASN A 99 18.86 -0.34 12.00
C ASN A 99 17.98 -1.59 11.94
N ALA A 100 18.27 -2.44 10.95
CA ALA A 100 17.50 -3.66 10.70
C ALA A 100 17.59 -4.71 11.83
N ALA A 101 18.64 -4.70 12.65
CA ALA A 101 18.78 -5.66 13.75
C ALA A 101 17.74 -5.45 14.87
N GLN A 102 17.07 -4.29 14.89
CA GLN A 102 15.99 -3.99 15.83
C GLN A 102 14.60 -4.38 15.29
N LEU A 103 14.49 -4.77 14.02
CA LEU A 103 13.23 -5.17 13.43
C LEU A 103 12.72 -6.45 14.06
N LYS A 104 11.42 -6.48 14.33
CA LYS A 104 10.68 -7.68 14.72
C LYS A 104 9.81 -8.14 13.54
N PRO A 105 9.55 -9.45 13.37
CA PRO A 105 8.60 -9.93 12.38
C PRO A 105 7.28 -9.13 12.45
N GLY A 106 6.76 -8.69 11.31
CA GLY A 106 5.59 -7.81 11.19
C GLY A 106 5.94 -6.32 11.04
N ASP A 107 7.14 -5.88 11.42
CA ASP A 107 7.58 -4.50 11.19
C ASP A 107 7.70 -4.21 9.69
N LEU A 108 7.71 -2.92 9.33
CA LEU A 108 7.74 -2.49 7.94
C LEU A 108 9.10 -1.91 7.56
N VAL A 109 9.58 -2.31 6.39
CA VAL A 109 10.75 -1.71 5.74
C VAL A 109 10.25 -0.83 4.60
N PHE A 110 10.51 0.46 4.72
CA PHE A 110 10.15 1.47 3.74
C PHE A 110 11.39 1.90 2.94
N TYR A 111 11.19 2.23 1.66
CA TYR A 111 12.27 2.55 0.74
C TYR A 111 12.02 3.95 0.19
N SER A 112 12.97 4.85 0.43
CA SER A 112 12.99 6.16 -0.19
C SER A 112 13.94 6.18 -1.37
N GLY A 113 13.58 6.87 -2.44
CA GLY A 113 14.40 6.90 -3.64
C GLY A 113 13.82 7.74 -4.77
N THR A 114 14.57 7.78 -5.86
CA THR A 114 14.19 8.52 -7.06
C THR A 114 13.87 7.56 -8.19
N TYR A 115 12.71 7.69 -8.81
CA TYR A 115 12.38 6.91 -10.01
C TYR A 115 13.32 7.26 -11.17
N TYR A 116 13.73 6.25 -11.94
CA TYR A 116 14.57 6.49 -13.13
C TYR A 116 13.80 7.22 -14.23
N ASP A 117 12.48 6.98 -14.30
CA ASP A 117 11.58 7.71 -15.19
C ASP A 117 11.17 9.05 -14.57
N PRO A 118 11.55 10.20 -15.17
CA PRO A 118 11.22 11.52 -14.63
C PRO A 118 9.72 11.84 -14.67
N GLY A 119 8.93 11.15 -15.50
CA GLY A 119 7.47 11.29 -15.53
C GLY A 119 6.75 10.58 -14.39
N SER A 120 7.46 9.76 -13.60
CA SER A 120 6.87 9.02 -12.51
C SER A 120 6.47 9.93 -11.36
N ARG A 121 5.24 9.73 -10.85
CA ARG A 121 4.70 10.50 -9.73
C ARG A 121 5.59 10.35 -8.50
N ARG A 122 6.08 11.48 -7.99
CA ARG A 122 6.73 11.53 -6.67
C ARG A 122 5.70 11.49 -5.56
N HIS A 123 6.01 10.74 -4.51
CA HIS A 123 5.21 10.66 -3.29
C HIS A 123 5.90 11.44 -2.17
N ALA A 124 5.16 11.76 -1.10
CA ALA A 124 5.75 12.40 0.07
C ALA A 124 6.93 11.57 0.61
N PHE A 125 7.93 12.25 1.17
CA PHE A 125 9.16 11.65 1.70
C PHE A 125 9.96 10.83 0.68
N ASP A 126 9.71 11.07 -0.63
CA ASP A 126 10.27 10.28 -1.73
C ASP A 126 10.06 8.77 -1.56
N MET A 127 8.94 8.38 -0.95
CA MET A 127 8.66 6.98 -0.63
C MET A 127 8.28 6.19 -1.88
N THR A 128 9.06 5.18 -2.23
CA THR A 128 8.89 4.41 -3.47
C THR A 128 8.36 3.00 -3.26
N HIS A 129 8.62 2.39 -2.10
CA HIS A 129 8.27 0.99 -1.83
C HIS A 129 8.12 0.70 -0.33
N VAL A 130 7.44 -0.39 0.00
CA VAL A 130 7.28 -0.91 1.37
C VAL A 130 7.20 -2.43 1.35
N GLU A 131 7.75 -3.08 2.37
CA GLU A 131 7.69 -4.53 2.60
C GLU A 131 7.47 -4.88 4.06
N ILE A 132 6.93 -6.07 4.30
CA ILE A 132 6.70 -6.61 5.65
C ILE A 132 7.91 -7.46 6.03
N PHE A 133 8.61 -7.10 7.10
CA PHE A 133 9.73 -7.86 7.62
C PHE A 133 9.26 -9.15 8.30
N VAL A 134 9.95 -10.26 8.07
CA VAL A 134 9.66 -11.55 8.72
C VAL A 134 10.87 -12.18 9.39
N GLY A 135 12.07 -11.61 9.21
CA GLY A 135 13.34 -12.16 9.73
C GLY A 135 13.76 -13.42 8.98
N GLY A 136 12.94 -14.48 9.02
CA GLY A 136 13.20 -15.75 8.35
C GLY A 136 14.54 -16.38 8.75
N HIS A 137 14.98 -17.40 8.01
CA HIS A 137 16.27 -18.05 8.26
C HIS A 137 17.48 -17.15 7.96
N SER A 138 17.32 -16.18 7.07
CA SER A 138 18.38 -15.23 6.71
C SER A 138 18.58 -14.10 7.73
N GLY A 139 17.62 -13.91 8.65
CA GLY A 139 17.57 -12.74 9.53
C GLY A 139 17.14 -11.43 8.84
N GLU A 140 16.99 -11.42 7.51
CA GLU A 140 16.64 -10.22 6.73
C GLU A 140 15.38 -10.39 5.86
N ALA A 141 14.71 -11.54 5.94
CA ALA A 141 13.65 -11.89 5.00
C ALA A 141 12.44 -10.95 5.09
N THR A 142 11.78 -10.74 3.95
CA THR A 142 10.56 -9.92 3.84
C THR A 142 9.51 -10.56 2.96
N ILE A 143 8.25 -10.17 3.15
CA ILE A 143 7.15 -10.42 2.23
C ILE A 143 6.83 -9.11 1.50
N GLY A 144 6.83 -9.15 0.18
CA GLY A 144 6.68 -7.94 -0.63
C GLY A 144 6.11 -8.20 -2.01
N SER A 145 5.63 -7.11 -2.62
CA SER A 145 5.16 -7.09 -4.01
C SER A 145 6.13 -6.22 -4.82
N ARG A 146 7.31 -6.78 -5.18
CA ARG A 146 8.44 -6.03 -5.76
C ARG A 146 8.30 -5.77 -7.26
N GLU A 147 7.86 -6.78 -8.00
CA GLU A 147 8.05 -6.84 -9.45
C GLU A 147 6.71 -6.77 -10.19
N ARG A 148 6.65 -5.93 -11.25
CA ARG A 148 5.38 -5.58 -11.94
C ARG A 148 4.65 -6.76 -12.56
N TYR A 149 5.38 -7.78 -12.97
CA TYR A 149 4.87 -8.95 -13.70
C TYR A 149 4.86 -10.22 -12.85
N LYS A 150 5.14 -10.09 -11.56
CA LYS A 150 5.12 -11.20 -10.61
C LYS A 150 3.95 -11.04 -9.65
N TRP A 151 4.08 -11.68 -8.50
CA TRP A 151 3.11 -11.73 -7.42
C TRP A 151 3.80 -11.39 -6.09
N VAL A 152 3.01 -11.32 -5.03
CA VAL A 152 3.50 -11.24 -3.65
C VAL A 152 4.34 -12.47 -3.35
N MET A 153 5.58 -12.26 -2.92
CA MET A 153 6.53 -13.33 -2.61
C MET A 153 7.24 -13.04 -1.29
N GLN A 154 7.79 -14.10 -0.70
CA GLN A 154 8.82 -13.97 0.31
C GLN A 154 10.19 -13.85 -0.38
N TYR A 155 11.03 -12.98 0.14
CA TYR A 155 12.39 -12.74 -0.32
C TYR A 155 13.36 -12.93 0.85
N ASP A 156 14.57 -13.39 0.55
CA ASP A 156 15.58 -13.68 1.57
C ASP A 156 16.15 -12.43 2.24
N SER A 157 16.05 -11.26 1.61
CA SER A 157 16.51 -10.00 2.20
C SER A 157 15.66 -8.84 1.72
N TYR A 158 15.45 -7.86 2.59
CA TYR A 158 14.94 -6.52 2.24
C TYR A 158 15.91 -5.75 1.31
N ARG A 159 17.16 -6.19 1.18
CA ARG A 159 18.15 -5.55 0.31
C ARG A 159 17.98 -6.09 -1.11
N PHE A 160 17.66 -5.19 -2.04
CA PHE A 160 17.64 -5.51 -3.46
C PHE A 160 17.86 -4.26 -4.31
N LYS A 161 18.30 -4.47 -5.56
CA LYS A 161 18.41 -3.39 -6.55
C LYS A 161 17.12 -3.30 -7.35
N SER A 162 16.39 -2.19 -7.21
CA SER A 162 15.19 -1.93 -8.00
C SER A 162 15.54 -1.55 -9.44
N GLN A 163 14.76 -2.07 -10.39
CA GLN A 163 14.80 -1.67 -11.80
C GLN A 163 14.05 -0.37 -12.07
N ARG A 164 13.32 0.19 -11.09
CA ARG A 164 12.42 1.33 -11.28
C ARG A 164 12.89 2.61 -10.63
N TRP A 165 13.69 2.49 -9.57
CA TRP A 165 14.12 3.61 -8.76
C TRP A 165 15.52 3.36 -8.21
N LYS A 166 16.27 4.44 -8.05
CA LYS A 166 17.53 4.47 -7.31
C LYS A 166 17.23 4.61 -5.82
N LEU A 167 17.73 3.67 -5.02
CA LEU A 167 17.58 3.72 -3.57
C LEU A 167 18.37 4.92 -3.01
N HIS A 168 17.76 5.66 -2.08
CA HIS A 168 18.45 6.63 -1.24
C HIS A 168 18.66 6.07 0.16
N SER A 169 17.59 5.61 0.81
CA SER A 169 17.65 5.13 2.19
C SER A 169 16.53 4.14 2.50
N TYR A 170 16.85 3.20 3.39
CA TYR A 170 15.87 2.36 4.06
C TYR A 170 15.33 3.08 5.30
N HIS A 171 14.06 2.88 5.60
CA HIS A 171 13.44 3.34 6.84
C HIS A 171 12.79 2.15 7.53
N PHE A 172 13.24 1.87 8.75
CA PHE A 172 12.77 0.75 9.56
C PHE A 172 11.72 1.25 10.55
N CYS A 173 10.49 0.74 10.45
CA CYS A 173 9.36 1.24 11.22
C CYS A 173 8.71 0.10 12.02
N SER A 174 8.62 0.27 13.34
CA SER A 174 7.87 -0.67 14.18
C SER A 174 6.37 -0.47 13.99
N ILE A 175 5.62 -1.57 13.87
CA ILE A 175 4.15 -1.54 13.85
C ILE A 175 3.52 -1.47 15.25
N ASP A 176 4.30 -1.37 16.33
CA ASP A 176 3.77 -1.41 17.70
C ASP A 176 2.66 -0.38 17.94
N SER A 177 2.76 0.82 17.35
CA SER A 177 1.68 1.82 17.43
C SER A 177 0.36 1.31 16.81
N TRP A 178 0.42 0.57 15.72
CA TRP A 178 -0.76 -0.08 15.14
C TRP A 178 -1.27 -1.21 16.04
N LEU A 179 -0.39 -1.98 16.68
CA LEU A 179 -0.79 -3.03 17.63
C LEU A 179 -1.54 -2.44 18.84
N ASP A 180 -1.24 -1.19 19.20
CA ASP A 180 -1.93 -0.38 20.22
C ASP A 180 -3.21 0.30 19.71
N GLY A 181 -3.58 0.07 18.45
CA GLY A 181 -4.74 0.67 17.81
C GLY A 181 -4.57 2.11 17.34
N LEU A 182 -3.33 2.63 17.33
CA LEU A 182 -3.02 3.99 16.92
C LEU A 182 -2.61 4.03 15.44
N CYS A 183 -3.46 4.61 14.60
CA CYS A 183 -3.19 4.84 13.18
C CYS A 183 -3.41 6.31 12.82
N VAL A 184 -2.54 7.18 13.31
CA VAL A 184 -2.61 8.63 13.10
C VAL A 184 -1.38 9.09 12.32
N PRO A 185 -1.53 9.75 11.17
CA PRO A 185 -0.40 10.30 10.42
C PRO A 185 0.28 11.43 11.21
N GLN A 186 1.61 11.46 11.20
CA GLN A 186 2.39 12.54 11.81
C GLN A 186 2.24 13.87 11.07
N HIS A 187 1.97 13.83 9.76
CA HIS A 187 1.81 14.99 8.88
C HIS A 187 0.39 14.99 8.26
N PRO A 188 -0.67 15.20 9.06
CA PRO A 188 -2.07 15.09 8.61
C PRO A 188 -2.42 16.03 7.44
N GLU A 189 -1.76 17.18 7.33
CA GLU A 189 -1.92 18.16 6.26
C GLU A 189 -1.60 17.61 4.86
N LEU A 190 -0.70 16.62 4.75
CA LEU A 190 -0.35 15.98 3.48
C LEU A 190 -1.48 15.08 2.94
N TRP A 191 -2.40 14.66 3.80
CA TRP A 191 -3.41 13.63 3.49
C TRP A 191 -4.83 14.18 3.42
N ARG A 192 -5.01 15.48 3.62
CA ARG A 192 -6.32 16.12 3.48
C ARG A 192 -6.78 16.02 2.02
N PRO A 193 -8.05 15.65 1.77
CA PRO A 193 -8.62 15.74 0.44
C PRO A 193 -8.45 17.17 -0.08
N ARG A 194 -7.82 17.36 -1.24
CA ARG A 194 -7.80 18.67 -1.90
C ARG A 194 -9.25 19.09 -2.10
N ARG A 195 -9.69 20.16 -1.43
CA ARG A 195 -10.97 20.81 -1.75
C ARG A 195 -10.92 21.16 -3.24
N ARG A 196 -11.85 20.63 -4.03
CA ARG A 196 -12.08 21.13 -5.39
C ARG A 196 -12.26 22.64 -5.29
N SER A 197 -11.56 23.41 -6.12
CA SER A 197 -11.76 24.85 -6.17
C SER A 197 -13.21 25.14 -6.60
N LYS A 198 -13.82 26.18 -6.02
CA LYS A 198 -15.17 26.67 -6.39
C LYS A 198 -15.33 26.85 -7.90
N GLN A 199 -14.26 27.22 -8.61
CA GLN A 199 -14.24 27.36 -10.07
C GLN A 199 -14.61 26.08 -10.85
N GLN A 200 -14.34 24.88 -10.32
CA GLN A 200 -14.76 23.63 -10.97
C GLN A 200 -16.23 23.26 -10.68
N GLN A 201 -16.79 23.72 -9.55
CA GLN A 201 -18.21 23.52 -9.23
C GLN A 201 -19.10 24.47 -10.04
N ASP A 202 -18.67 25.71 -10.25
CA ASP A 202 -19.44 26.68 -11.04
C ASP A 202 -19.44 26.32 -12.54
N GLN A 203 -18.37 25.71 -13.05
CA GLN A 203 -18.32 25.23 -14.44
C GLN A 203 -19.25 24.04 -14.70
N GLN A 204 -19.38 23.10 -13.76
CA GLN A 204 -20.35 21.99 -13.88
C GLN A 204 -21.80 22.47 -13.70
N GLY A 205 -22.07 23.38 -12.75
CA GLY A 205 -23.41 23.95 -12.58
C GLY A 205 -23.87 24.81 -13.77
N SER A 206 -22.93 25.52 -14.43
CA SER A 206 -23.24 26.34 -15.61
C SER A 206 -23.47 25.51 -16.88
N ALA A 207 -22.82 24.34 -17.02
CA ALA A 207 -23.03 23.42 -18.13
C ALA A 207 -24.41 22.72 -18.04
N GLU A 208 -24.78 22.22 -16.85
CA GLU A 208 -26.09 21.61 -16.63
C GLU A 208 -27.24 22.63 -16.72
N ALA A 209 -27.01 23.90 -16.33
CA ALA A 209 -28.00 24.96 -16.50
C ALA A 209 -28.19 25.40 -17.97
N ARG A 210 -27.15 25.31 -18.80
CA ARG A 210 -27.23 25.57 -20.25
C ARG A 210 -27.97 24.46 -20.99
N GLU A 211 -27.77 23.21 -20.59
CA GLU A 211 -28.42 22.05 -21.22
C GLU A 211 -29.93 22.01 -20.94
N ARG A 212 -30.37 22.49 -19.76
CA ARG A 212 -31.81 22.63 -19.43
C ARG A 212 -32.53 23.77 -20.14
N ARG A 213 -31.81 24.79 -20.64
CA ARG A 213 -32.41 25.91 -21.40
C ARG A 213 -32.44 25.69 -22.91
N GLY A 214 -31.72 24.70 -23.44
CA GLY A 214 -31.70 24.37 -24.88
C GLY A 214 -32.76 23.37 -25.34
N GLY A 215 -33.47 22.71 -24.42
CA GLY A 215 -34.37 21.58 -24.72
C GLY A 215 -35.86 21.91 -24.91
N SER A 216 -36.26 23.16 -25.11
CA SER A 216 -37.68 23.54 -25.29
C SER A 216 -37.90 24.41 -26.53
N ALA A 217 -37.79 23.81 -27.71
CA ALA A 217 -38.33 24.36 -28.96
C ALA A 217 -38.47 23.26 -30.02
N ALA A 218 -39.44 22.36 -29.83
CA ALA A 218 -39.99 21.55 -30.93
C ALA A 218 -41.44 21.18 -30.57
N GLY A 219 -42.31 22.18 -30.63
CA GLY A 219 -43.75 22.01 -30.51
C GLY A 219 -44.45 23.00 -31.43
N GLY A 220 -44.95 22.50 -32.57
CA GLY A 220 -46.06 23.15 -33.25
C GLY A 220 -46.03 23.14 -34.79
N ARG A 221 -47.05 22.47 -35.34
CA ARG A 221 -47.77 22.75 -36.62
C ARG A 221 -47.03 22.33 -37.90
N LEU A 222 -47.64 21.67 -38.88
CA LEU A 222 -49.04 21.31 -39.21
C LEU A 222 -49.02 19.97 -39.96
#